data_AF-A0A968XUW1-F1
#
_entry.id   AF-A0A968XUW1-F1
#
_cell.length_a   1.000
_cell.length_b   1.000
_cell.length_c   1.000
_cell.angle_alpha   90.00
_cell.angle_beta   90.00
_cell.angle_gamma   90.00
#
_symmetry.space_group_name_H-M   'P 1'
#
loop_
_entity.id
_entity.type
_entity.pdbx_description
1 polymer ?
#
loop_
_entity_poly.entity_id
_entity_poly.type
_entity_poly.pdbx_seq_one_letter_code
_entity_poly.pdbx_strand_id
1 'polypeptide(L)' 'RLVTYGILAGDRDPIESIGLVGAREMYNSLGVPMPGMVAAMRCMKEVSLSLLGAAEAAIAEPYFDYLIQGMDSVV' A
#
# COMPACT_ATOMS: atom_id res chain seq x y z
N ARG A 1 -1.83 8.29 -0.50
CA ARG A 1 -1.84 8.84 -1.88
C ARG A 1 -1.96 7.75 -2.95
N LEU A 2 -1.09 6.74 -2.98
CA LEU A 2 -1.20 5.69 -4.02
C LEU A 2 -2.52 4.92 -3.92
N VAL A 3 -2.91 4.55 -2.70
CA VAL A 3 -4.22 3.92 -2.42
C VAL A 3 -5.38 4.77 -2.95
N THR A 4 -5.38 6.09 -2.71
CA THR A 4 -6.45 6.97 -3.20
C THR A 4 -6.48 7.07 -4.72
N TYR A 5 -5.33 6.99 -5.39
CA TYR A 5 -5.29 6.93 -6.85
C TYR A 5 -5.86 5.62 -7.39
N GLY A 6 -5.55 4.50 -6.73
CA GLY A 6 -6.13 3.22 -7.11
C GLY A 6 -7.65 3.21 -6.98
N ILE A 7 -8.17 3.75 -5.87
CA ILE A 7 -9.62 3.88 -5.65
C ILE A 7 -10.27 4.74 -6.75
N LEU A 8 -9.71 5.92 -7.07
CA LEU A 8 -10.25 6.81 -8.10
C LEU A 8 -10.17 6.21 -9.51
N ALA A 9 -9.11 5.44 -9.80
CA ALA A 9 -8.95 4.74 -11.06
C ALA A 9 -9.85 3.50 -11.16
N GLY A 10 -10.30 2.96 -10.03
CA GLY A 10 -10.94 1.64 -9.97
C GLY A 10 -9.98 0.50 -10.31
N ASP A 11 -8.67 0.74 -10.19
CA ASP A 11 -7.61 -0.15 -10.67
C ASP A 11 -6.37 -0.08 -9.74
N ARG A 12 -5.59 -1.16 -9.71
CA ARG A 12 -4.33 -1.29 -8.96
C ARG A 12 -3.13 -0.76 -9.73
N ASP A 13 -3.24 -0.54 -11.04
CA ASP A 13 -2.16 -0.04 -11.90
C ASP A 13 -1.42 1.20 -11.34
N PRO A 14 -2.08 2.23 -10.77
CA PRO A 14 -1.38 3.36 -10.16
C PRO A 14 -0.57 3.00 -8.91
N ILE A 15 -0.95 1.95 -8.19
CA ILE A 15 -0.22 1.44 -7.03
C ILE A 15 0.99 0.63 -7.50
N GLU A 16 0.81 -0.21 -8.51
CA GLU A 16 1.87 -1.05 -9.08
C GLU A 16 2.99 -0.20 -9.69
N SER A 17 2.64 0.59 -10.69
CA SER A 17 3.60 1.32 -11.53
C SER A 17 4.36 2.42 -10.80
N ILE A 18 3.78 3.00 -9.74
CA ILE A 18 4.39 4.10 -8.98
C ILE A 18 4.94 3.62 -7.64
N GLY A 19 4.31 2.63 -7.02
CA GLY A 19 4.55 2.26 -5.62
C GLY A 19 5.24 0.93 -5.37
N LEU A 20 5.27 0.04 -6.36
CA LEU A 20 5.81 -1.31 -6.20
C LEU A 20 6.98 -1.57 -7.14
N VAL A 21 6.86 -1.24 -8.43
CA VAL A 21 7.94 -1.41 -9.41
C VAL A 21 9.16 -0.58 -8.98
N GLY A 22 10.27 -1.26 -8.66
CA GLY A 22 11.52 -0.63 -8.24
C GLY A 22 11.54 -0.07 -6.81
N ALA A 23 10.43 -0.18 -6.07
CA ALA A 23 10.32 0.42 -4.74
C ALA A 23 11.20 -0.29 -3.70
N ARG A 24 11.36 -1.61 -3.81
CA ARG A 24 12.18 -2.38 -2.86
C ARG A 24 13.66 -2.06 -3.02
N GLU A 25 14.15 -1.98 -4.24
CA GLU A 25 15.53 -1.60 -4.58
C GLU A 25 15.83 -0.19 -4.07
N MET A 26 14.87 0.73 -4.23
CA MET A 26 14.97 2.08 -3.69
C MET A 26 15.10 2.06 -2.16
N TYR A 27 14.20 1.38 -1.44
CA TYR A 27 14.25 1.32 0.03
C TYR A 27 15.52 0.64 0.56
N ASN A 28 15.95 -0.44 -0.08
CA ASN A 28 17.21 -1.10 0.24
C ASN A 28 18.41 -0.15 0.03
N SER A 29 18.44 0.60 -1.07
CA SER A 29 19.51 1.58 -1.35
C SER A 29 19.55 2.73 -0.34
N LEU A 30 18.39 3.07 0.25
CA LEU A 30 18.26 4.06 1.32
C LEU A 30 18.55 3.47 2.72
N GLY A 31 18.82 2.17 2.84
CA GLY A 31 19.05 1.50 4.13
C GLY A 31 17.78 1.36 4.96
N VAL A 32 16.61 1.41 4.35
CA VAL A 32 15.32 1.32 5.04
C VAL A 32 14.92 -0.16 5.20
N PRO A 33 14.63 -0.62 6.44
CA PRO A 33 14.28 -2.01 6.67
C PRO A 33 12.87 -2.33 6.13
N MET A 34 12.79 -3.27 5.18
CA MET A 34 11.52 -3.70 4.57
C MET A 34 10.46 -4.16 5.57
N PRO A 35 10.76 -4.93 6.64
CA PRO A 35 9.75 -5.30 7.63
C PRO A 35 9.14 -4.08 8.33
N GLY A 36 9.93 -3.03 8.56
CA GLY A 36 9.47 -1.77 9.13
C GLY A 36 8.53 -1.03 8.18
N MET A 37 8.83 -1.05 6.88
CA MET A 37 7.95 -0.47 5.85
C MET A 37 6.60 -1.17 5.78
N VAL A 38 6.60 -2.51 5.77
CA VAL A 38 5.38 -3.31 5.77
C VAL A 38 4.55 -3.03 7.03
N ALA A 39 5.19 -2.98 8.20
CA ALA A 39 4.51 -2.64 9.46
C ALA A 39 3.90 -1.22 9.44
N ALA A 40 4.63 -0.23 8.90
CA ALA A 40 4.13 1.13 8.76
C ALA A 40 2.90 1.20 7.84
N MET A 41 2.90 0.46 6.74
CA MET A 41 1.75 0.37 5.83
C MET A 41 0.54 -0.31 6.48
N ARG A 42 0.75 -1.36 7.30
CA ARG A 42 -0.33 -2.00 8.08
C ARG A 42 -0.95 -1.03 9.10
N CYS A 43 -0.13 -0.28 9.83
CA CYS A 43 -0.60 0.77 10.74
C CYS A 43 -1.38 1.86 9.97
N MET A 44 -0.89 2.27 8.80
CA MET A 44 -1.58 3.22 7.95
C MET A 44 -2.94 2.70 7.46
N LYS A 45 -3.04 1.42 7.08
CA LYS A 45 -4.32 0.76 6.72
C LYS A 45 -5.30 0.87 7.89
N GLU A 46 -4.89 0.46 9.08
CA GLU A 46 -5.75 0.46 10.27
C GLU A 46 -6.32 1.85 10.59
N VAL A 47 -5.45 2.86 10.68
CA VAL A 47 -5.86 4.25 10.96
C VAL A 47 -6.71 4.83 9.83
N SER A 48 -6.38 4.53 8.57
CA SER A 48 -7.16 5.07 7.45
C SER A 48 -8.56 4.48 7.38
N LEU A 49 -8.69 3.16 7.58
CA LEU A 49 -9.98 2.47 7.53
C LEU A 49 -10.86 2.82 8.73
N SER A 50 -10.30 3.14 9.90
CA SER A 50 -11.08 3.55 11.07
C SER A 50 -11.75 4.93 10.93
N LEU A 51 -11.29 5.74 9.97
CA LEU A 51 -11.88 7.05 9.65
C LEU A 51 -13.02 6.98 8.62
N LEU A 52 -13.25 5.80 8.02
CA LEU A 52 -14.22 5.59 6.95
C LEU A 52 -15.49 4.88 7.47
N GLY A 53 -16.61 5.06 6.76
CA GLY A 53 -17.78 4.22 6.97
C GLY A 53 -17.53 2.78 6.51
N ALA A 54 -18.28 1.82 7.04
CA ALA A 54 -18.06 0.39 6.76
C ALA A 54 -18.04 0.05 5.25
N ALA A 55 -18.93 0.66 4.46
CA ALA A 55 -18.98 0.46 3.02
C ALA A 55 -17.75 1.04 2.29
N GLU A 56 -17.29 2.21 2.71
CA GLU A 56 -16.11 2.88 2.14
C GLU A 56 -14.83 2.13 2.52
N ALA A 57 -14.74 1.67 3.77
CA ALA A 57 -13.64 0.86 4.26
C ALA A 57 -13.50 -0.44 3.46
N ALA A 58 -14.62 -1.13 3.17
CA ALA A 58 -14.63 -2.33 2.34
C ALA A 58 -14.16 -2.09 0.90
N ILE A 59 -14.35 -0.87 0.36
CA ILE A 59 -13.82 -0.49 -0.96
C ILE A 59 -12.32 -0.18 -0.88
N ALA A 60 -11.87 0.49 0.18
CA ALA A 60 -10.48 0.94 0.31
C ALA A 60 -9.51 -0.19 0.73
N GLU A 61 -9.99 -1.14 1.54
CA GLU A 61 -9.19 -2.23 2.11
C GLU A 61 -8.37 -3.02 1.08
N PRO A 62 -8.93 -3.50 -0.05
CA PRO A 62 -8.19 -4.29 -1.02
C PRO A 62 -7.01 -3.55 -1.67
N TYR A 63 -7.07 -2.22 -1.76
CA TYR A 63 -5.98 -1.41 -2.30
C TYR A 63 -4.81 -1.28 -1.30
N PHE A 64 -5.12 -1.19 0.00
CA PHE A 64 -4.08 -1.28 1.03
C PHE A 64 -3.45 -2.66 1.05
N ASP A 65 -4.25 -3.73 0.98
CA ASP A 65 -3.74 -5.09 0.98
C ASP A 65 -2.85 -5.38 -0.21
N TYR A 66 -3.21 -4.90 -1.40
CA TYR A 66 -2.37 -5.01 -2.58
C TYR A 66 -1.00 -4.34 -2.41
N LEU A 67 -0.98 -3.11 -1.89
CA LEU A 67 0.26 -2.38 -1.62
C LEU A 67 1.13 -3.11 -0.59
N ILE A 68 0.53 -3.57 0.51
CA ILE A 68 1.23 -4.27 1.59
C ILE A 68 1.79 -5.59 1.08
N GLN A 69 0.98 -6.38 0.37
CA GLN A 69 1.40 -7.65 -0.21
C GLN A 69 2.53 -7.46 -1.20
N GLY A 70 2.45 -6.46 -2.09
CA GLY A 70 3.52 -6.16 -3.04
C GLY A 70 4.84 -5.82 -2.35
N MET A 71 4.80 -5.14 -1.19
CA MET A 71 5.99 -4.79 -0.43
C MET A 71 6.56 -5.93 0.42
N ASP A 72 5.69 -6.83 0.88
CA ASP A 72 6.04 -7.99 1.72
C ASP A 72 6.60 -9.15 0.87
N SER A 73 6.06 -9.35 -0.34
CA SER A 73 6.38 -10.47 -1.24
C SER A 73 7.87 -10.57 -1.50
N VAL A 74 8.49 -11.66 -1.06
CA VAL A 74 9.91 -11.98 -1.32
C VAL A 74 10.01 -12.48 -2.77
N VAL A 75 10.15 -11.56 -3.71
CA VAL A 75 10.68 -11.86 -5.04
C VAL A 75 12.07 -11.24 -5.12
#